data_AF-A0AAU5B9G0-F1
#
_entry.id   AF-A0AAU5B9G0-F1
#
_cell.length_a   1.000
_cell.length_b   1.000
_cell.length_c   1.000
_cell.angle_alpha   90.00
_cell.angle_beta   90.00
_cell.angle_gamma   90.00
#
_symmetry.space_group_name_H-M   'P 1'
#
loop_
_entity.id
_entity.type
_entity.pdbx_description
1 polymer ?
#
loop_
_entity_poly.entity_id
_entity_poly.type
_entity_poly.pdbx_seq_one_letter_code
_entity_poly.pdbx_strand_id
1 'polypeptide(L)' 'MFKIQFRNSRGRLVSARCSNADTIRQMADKARREMPETHELRVRRMVMDDVSGDFIWADCTADFTR' A
#
# COMPACT_ATOMS: atom_id res chain seq x y z
N MET A 1 10.64 -0.69 4.13
CA MET A 1 10.18 -0.77 2.73
C MET A 1 8.66 -0.88 2.72
N PHE A 2 7.98 -0.27 1.76
CA PHE A 2 6.52 -0.35 1.60
C PHE A 2 6.17 -0.97 0.24
N LYS A 3 4.99 -1.56 0.18
CA LYS A 3 4.35 -2.06 -1.03
C LYS A 3 2.93 -1.53 -1.09
N ILE A 4 2.53 -0.95 -2.22
CA ILE A 4 1.16 -0.52 -2.47
C ILE A 4 0.62 -1.32 -3.66
N GLN A 5 -0.65 -1.74 -3.56
CA GLN A 5 -1.38 -2.42 -4.62
C GLN A 5 -2.78 -1.80 -4.71
N PHE A 6 -3.24 -1.52 -5.93
CA PHE A 6 -4.57 -0.98 -6.19
C PHE A 6 -4.99 -1.30 -7.63
N ARG A 7 -6.28 -1.19 -7.95
CA ARG A 7 -6.72 -1.15 -9.35
C ARG A 7 -6.79 0.27 -9.87
N ASN A 8 -6.31 0.48 -11.09
CA ASN A 8 -6.46 1.76 -11.76
C ASN A 8 -7.85 1.86 -12.45
N SER A 9 -8.15 3.03 -13.02
CA SER A 9 -9.40 3.31 -13.75
C SER A 9 -9.76 2.33 -14.88
N ARG A 10 -8.80 1.52 -15.35
CA ARG A 10 -9.00 0.49 -16.37
C ARG A 10 -9.22 -0.91 -15.78
N GLY A 11 -9.40 -1.02 -14.47
CA GLY A 11 -9.51 -2.29 -13.75
C GLY A 11 -8.22 -3.12 -13.75
N ARG A 12 -7.06 -2.52 -14.04
CA ARG A 12 -5.77 -3.23 -14.01
C ARG A 12 -5.15 -3.14 -12.64
N LEU A 13 -4.67 -4.28 -12.13
CA LEU A 13 -3.90 -4.32 -10.89
C LEU A 13 -2.54 -3.65 -11.09
N VAL A 14 -2.30 -2.59 -10.32
CA VAL A 14 -1.03 -1.87 -10.24
C VAL A 14 -0.36 -2.23 -8.92
N SER A 15 0.95 -2.44 -8.95
CA SER A 15 1.76 -2.66 -7.75
C SER A 15 3.03 -1.83 -7.82
N ALA A 16 3.38 -1.18 -6.72
CA ALA A 16 4.64 -0.45 -6.58
C ALA A 16 5.29 -0.77 -5.22
N ARG A 17 6.62 -0.60 -5.14
CA ARG A 17 7.39 -0.70 -3.90
C ARG A 17 8.22 0.57 -3.74
N CYS A 18 8.29 1.10 -2.53
CA CYS A 18 9.05 2.31 -2.23
C CYS A 18 9.51 2.28 -0.77
N SER A 19 10.69 2.81 -0.47
CA SER A 19 11.15 3.00 0.92
C SER A 19 10.54 4.23 1.58
N ASN A 20 10.09 5.22 0.79
CA ASN A 20 9.54 6.47 1.28
C ASN A 20 8.02 6.38 1.52
N ALA A 21 7.59 6.65 2.75
CA ALA A 21 6.19 6.66 3.15
C ALA A 21 5.39 7.79 2.46
N ASP A 22 5.99 8.97 2.23
CA ASP A 22 5.29 10.09 1.60
C ASP A 22 4.94 9.80 0.15
N THR A 23 5.83 9.13 -0.58
CA THR A 23 5.55 8.66 -1.95
C THR A 23 4.40 7.66 -1.97
N ILE A 24 4.33 6.76 -0.98
CA ILE A 24 3.22 5.81 -0.84
C ILE A 24 1.91 6.53 -0.53
N ARG A 25 1.93 7.55 0.32
CA ARG A 25 0.77 8.39 0.63
C ARG A 25 0.25 9.10 -0.63
N GLN A 26 1.14 9.71 -1.42
CA GLN A 26 0.76 10.32 -2.69
C GLN A 26 0.13 9.30 -3.67
N MET A 27 0.66 8.08 -3.75
CA MET A 27 0.10 7.01 -4.58
C MET A 27 -1.27 6.53 -4.06
N ALA A 28 -1.44 6.40 -2.75
CA ALA A 28 -2.70 6.03 -2.12
C ALA A 28 -3.78 7.10 -2.37
N ASP A 29 -3.43 8.38 -2.20
CA ASP A 29 -4.34 9.51 -2.48
C ASP A 29 -4.75 9.55 -3.95
N LYS A 30 -3.79 9.32 -4.87
CA LYS A 30 -4.07 9.22 -6.30
C LYS A 30 -5.03 8.06 -6.59
N ALA A 31 -4.76 6.88 -6.03
CA ALA A 31 -5.62 5.71 -6.21
C ALA A 31 -7.04 5.96 -5.71
N ARG A 32 -7.21 6.60 -4.53
CA ARG A 32 -8.51 6.97 -3.96
C ARG A 32 -9.29 7.95 -4.85
N ARG A 33 -8.61 8.92 -5.47
CA ARG A 33 -9.23 9.90 -6.37
C ARG A 33 -9.65 9.27 -7.70
N GLU A 34 -8.82 8.38 -8.24
CA GLU A 34 -9.09 7.71 -9.52
C GLU A 34 -10.14 6.60 -9.39
N MET A 35 -10.21 5.94 -8.22
CA MET A 35 -11.18 4.90 -7.91
C MET A 35 -11.71 5.04 -6.47
N PRO A 36 -12.90 5.64 -6.27
CA PRO A 36 -13.49 5.83 -4.94
C PRO A 36 -13.93 4.51 -4.28
N GLU A 37 -14.04 3.42 -5.06
CA GLU A 37 -14.24 2.06 -4.57
C GLU A 37 -12.95 1.52 -3.93
N THR A 38 -12.63 2.08 -2.77
CA THR A 38 -11.42 1.84 -1.96
C THR A 38 -11.16 0.39 -1.55
N HIS A 39 -12.07 -0.54 -1.85
CA HIS A 39 -11.99 -1.96 -1.48
C HIS A 39 -10.77 -2.69 -2.09
N GLU A 40 -10.11 -2.10 -3.08
CA GLU A 40 -8.97 -2.72 -3.77
C GLU A 40 -7.60 -2.11 -3.43
N LEU A 41 -7.55 -1.05 -2.61
CA LEU A 41 -6.29 -0.47 -2.15
C LEU A 41 -5.72 -1.29 -0.99
N ARG A 42 -4.46 -1.70 -1.11
CA ARG A 42 -3.70 -2.37 -0.05
C ARG A 42 -2.33 -1.73 0.08
N VAL A 43 -1.96 -1.34 1.29
CA VAL A 43 -0.61 -0.89 1.64
C VAL A 43 -0.03 -1.83 2.68
N ARG A 44 1.20 -2.28 2.43
CA ARG A 44 1.95 -3.15 3.34
C ARG A 44 3.31 -2.58 3.63
N ARG A 45 3.77 -2.74 4.85
CA ARG A 45 5.13 -2.39 5.29
C ARG A 45 5.91 -3.66 5.58
N MET A 46 7.14 -3.72 5.09
CA MET A 46 8.11 -4.72 5.51
C MET A 46 8.56 -4.37 6.93
N VAL A 47 8.31 -5.29 7.85
CA VAL A 47 8.69 -5.22 9.26
C VAL A 47 9.43 -6.49 9.64
N MET A 48 10.29 -6.40 10.65
CA MET A 48 10.92 -7.57 11.25
C MET A 48 9.94 -8.15 12.28
N ASP A 49 9.68 -9.45 12.20
CA ASP A 49 8.97 -10.18 13.23
C ASP A 49 9.92 -10.46 14.40
N ASP A 50 9.61 -9.94 15.58
CA ASP A 50 10.47 -10.07 16.77
C ASP A 50 10.53 -11.51 17.31
N VAL A 51 9.58 -12.37 16.91
CA VAL A 51 9.55 -13.77 17.37
C VAL A 51 10.48 -14.66 16.54
N SER A 52 10.41 -14.56 15.21
CA SER A 52 11.20 -15.40 14.28
C SER A 52 12.49 -14.73 13.80
N GLY A 53 12.58 -13.40 13.87
CA GLY A 53 13.64 -12.62 13.21
C GLY A 53 13.42 -12.44 11.71
N ASP A 54 12.31 -12.94 11.14
CA ASP A 54 12.03 -12.87 9.71
C ASP A 54 11.43 -11.52 9.28
N PHE A 55 11.63 -11.16 8.01
CA PHE A 55 10.97 -9.99 7.43
C PHE A 55 9.61 -10.35 6.83
N ILE A 56 8.55 -9.79 7.39
CA ILE A 56 7.17 -10.00 6.93
C ILE A 56 6.56 -8.73 6.34
N TRP A 57 5.53 -8.91 5.50
CA TRP A 57 4.71 -7.81 5.00
C TRP A 57 3.49 -7.63 5.90
N ALA A 58 3.54 -6.66 6.82
CA ALA A 58 2.41 -6.28 7.65
C ALA A 58 1.47 -5.34 6.88
N ASP A 59 0.15 -5.54 7.02
CA ASP A 59 -0.85 -4.61 6.47
C ASP A 59 -0.87 -3.31 7.27
N CYS A 60 -0.76 -2.19 6.57
CA CYS A 60 -0.85 -0.85 7.15
C CYS A 60 -1.76 0.05 6.32
N THR A 61 -2.72 -0.53 5.58
CA THR A 61 -3.60 0.20 4.67
C THR A 61 -4.33 1.34 5.37
N ALA A 62 -4.81 1.10 6.60
CA ALA A 62 -5.54 2.09 7.40
C ALA A 62 -4.72 3.38 7.67
N ASP A 63 -3.39 3.30 7.74
CA ASP A 63 -2.52 4.46 7.98
C ASP A 63 -2.43 5.40 6.77
N PHE A 64 -2.84 4.93 5.60
CA PHE A 64 -2.78 5.64 4.32
C PHE A 64 -4.17 5.95 3.74
N THR A 65 -5.23 5.46 4.36
CA THR A 65 -6.62 5.68 3.93
C THR A 65 -7.48 6.44 4.93
N ARG A 66 -6.91 6.77 6.10
CA ARG A 66 -7.56 7.63 7.10
C ARG A 66 -7.83 9.05 6.58
#